data_AF-A0A2V7KSP3-F1
#
_entry.id   AF-A0A2V7KSP3-F1
#
_cell.length_a   1.000
_cell.length_b   1.000
_cell.length_c   1.000
_cell.angle_alpha   90.00
_cell.angle_beta   90.00
_cell.angle_gamma   90.00
#
_symmetry.space_group_name_H-M   'P 1'
#
loop_
_entity.id
_entity.type
_entity.pdbx_description
1 polymer ?
#
loop_
_entity_poly.entity_id
_entity_poly.type
_entity_poly.pdbx_seq_one_letter_code
_entity_poly.pdbx_strand_id
1 'polypeptide(L)'
;MRVTALCITLAALAACEPVDRRRTPPPPPQASQDVDTVAPAQPQVSPTGGSRATKVGTVVGFLMPESVLDDSAQDIYFVSNINGGPLTKDNNGFITRVRPDGAIEVLKFIEGGRGGVTLNAPKGLAVLGDTLWVVDIDALRAFNARTGVPIDSVKLDSLGAVFLTDIAIAPN
;
A
#
# COMPACT_ATOMS: atom_id res chain seq x y z
N MET A 1 -65.92 32.45 24.46
CA MET A 1 -66.21 31.50 25.56
C MET A 1 -64.99 30.60 25.71
N ARG A 2 -64.09 30.92 26.64
CA ARG A 2 -63.84 30.23 27.94
C ARG A 2 -63.28 28.79 27.78
N VAL A 3 -61.94 28.63 27.90
CA VAL A 3 -61.17 27.92 28.97
C VAL A 3 -61.38 26.39 28.93
N THR A 4 -60.37 25.52 28.78
CA THR A 4 -59.45 25.11 29.87
C THR A 4 -58.17 24.45 29.36
N ALA A 5 -57.07 24.73 30.06
CA ALA A 5 -55.71 24.24 29.88
C ALA A 5 -55.46 22.90 30.60
N LEU A 6 -54.45 22.14 30.16
CA LEU A 6 -53.65 21.29 31.05
C LEU A 6 -52.18 21.30 30.59
N CYS A 7 -51.35 21.94 31.42
CA CYS A 7 -49.89 21.97 31.35
C CYS A 7 -49.29 20.65 31.84
N ILE A 8 -48.24 20.16 31.17
CA ILE A 8 -47.16 19.41 31.83
C ILE A 8 -45.82 19.92 31.28
N THR A 9 -45.12 20.69 32.11
CA THR A 9 -43.75 21.17 31.93
C THR A 9 -42.77 20.13 32.46
N LEU A 10 -41.77 19.73 31.66
CA LEU A 10 -40.60 18.98 32.15
C LEU A 10 -39.39 19.92 32.15
N ALA A 11 -38.95 20.33 33.34
CA ALA A 11 -37.81 21.22 33.55
C ALA A 11 -36.50 20.41 33.60
N ALA A 12 -35.54 20.76 32.74
CA ALA A 12 -34.17 20.29 32.82
C ALA A 12 -33.36 21.28 33.66
N LEU A 13 -32.94 20.87 34.86
CA LEU A 13 -32.00 21.59 35.72
C LEU A 13 -30.61 20.98 35.53
N ALA A 14 -29.77 21.63 34.71
CA ALA A 14 -28.33 21.41 34.70
C ALA A 14 -27.70 22.39 35.70
N ALA A 15 -27.35 21.91 36.89
CA ALA A 15 -26.55 22.66 37.86
C ALA A 15 -25.10 22.17 37.77
N CYS A 16 -24.20 23.06 37.34
CA CYS A 16 -22.76 22.86 37.44
C CYS A 16 -22.29 23.26 38.85
N GLU A 17 -21.77 22.31 39.63
CA GLU A 17 -21.00 22.62 40.84
C GLU A 17 -19.51 22.80 40.51
N PRO A 18 -18.80 23.73 41.19
CA PRO A 18 -17.38 23.93 41.00
C PRO A 18 -16.57 22.86 41.76
N VAL A 19 -15.72 22.13 41.04
CA VAL A 19 -14.76 21.18 41.62
C VAL A 19 -13.58 21.96 42.24
N ASP A 20 -13.45 21.82 43.56
CA ASP A 20 -12.40 22.40 44.38
C ASP A 20 -11.04 21.71 44.12
N ARG A 21 -10.14 22.38 43.40
CA ARG A 21 -8.76 21.93 43.18
C ARG A 21 -7.89 22.35 44.37
N ARG A 22 -7.87 21.57 45.44
CA ARG A 22 -6.80 21.60 46.47
C ARG A 22 -6.81 20.33 47.32
N ARG A 23 -6.22 19.26 46.79
CA ARG A 23 -5.64 18.17 47.60
C ARG A 23 -4.34 17.71 46.96
N THR A 24 -3.24 18.01 47.63
CA THR A 24 -1.88 17.53 47.33
C THR A 24 -1.82 16.01 47.58
N PRO A 25 -1.27 15.20 46.66
CA PRO A 25 -1.04 13.78 46.93
C PRO A 25 0.13 13.61 47.92
N PRO A 26 0.10 12.57 48.78
CA PRO A 26 1.23 12.24 49.65
C PRO A 26 2.43 11.74 48.81
N PRO A 27 3.67 11.94 49.30
CA PRO A 27 4.86 11.47 48.59
C PRO A 27 4.92 9.93 48.56
N PRO A 28 5.45 9.34 47.48
CA PRO A 28 5.61 7.90 47.37
C PRO A 28 6.68 7.37 48.35
N PRO A 29 6.51 6.15 48.89
CA PRO A 29 7.51 5.52 49.75
C PRO A 29 8.78 5.16 48.97
N GLN A 30 9.96 5.44 49.56
CA GLN A 30 11.27 5.06 49.05
C GLN A 30 11.74 3.70 49.63
N ALA A 31 12.22 2.86 48.70
CA ALA A 31 13.22 1.77 48.78
C ALA A 31 12.94 0.59 49.77
N SER A 32 13.25 -0.68 49.50
CA SER A 32 14.30 -1.29 48.67
C SER A 32 13.93 -2.78 48.45
N GLN A 33 14.44 -3.44 47.41
CA GLN A 33 15.32 -4.62 47.52
C GLN A 33 15.61 -5.17 46.11
N ASP A 34 16.89 -5.46 45.91
CA ASP A 34 17.54 -5.88 44.69
C ASP A 34 16.95 -7.15 44.05
N VAL A 35 16.75 -7.11 42.74
CA VAL A 35 16.65 -8.31 41.91
C VAL A 35 17.75 -8.21 40.87
N ASP A 36 18.87 -8.86 41.16
CA ASP A 36 19.92 -9.16 40.18
C ASP A 36 19.33 -10.02 39.06
N THR A 37 18.75 -9.36 38.06
CA THR A 37 18.39 -10.00 36.80
C THR A 37 19.62 -9.95 35.92
N VAL A 38 20.43 -11.01 35.95
CA VAL A 38 21.42 -11.24 34.90
C VAL A 38 20.65 -11.48 33.60
N ALA A 39 20.52 -10.43 32.79
CA ALA A 39 20.01 -10.56 31.44
C ALA A 39 20.97 -11.46 30.64
N PRO A 40 20.49 -12.54 30.00
CA PRO A 40 21.34 -13.34 29.14
C PRO A 40 21.83 -12.46 27.99
N ALA A 41 23.16 -12.30 27.89
CA ALA A 41 23.79 -11.61 26.78
C ALA A 41 23.37 -12.29 25.48
N GLN A 42 22.55 -11.61 24.69
CA GLN A 42 22.25 -12.05 23.34
C GLN A 42 23.57 -12.05 22.56
N PRO A 43 23.90 -13.12 21.81
CA PRO A 43 25.05 -13.12 20.93
C PRO A 43 24.93 -11.93 19.97
N GLN A 44 25.75 -10.90 20.17
CA GLN A 44 25.87 -9.81 19.23
C GLN A 44 26.61 -10.33 18.00
N VAL A 45 25.84 -10.84 17.03
CA VAL A 45 26.35 -11.04 15.68
C VAL A 45 26.57 -9.64 15.11
N SER A 46 27.82 -9.17 15.17
CA SER A 46 28.25 -8.00 14.45
C SER A 46 27.91 -8.21 12.96
N PRO A 47 27.17 -7.31 12.31
CA PRO A 47 26.86 -7.48 10.89
C PRO A 47 28.17 -7.47 10.11
N THR A 48 28.48 -8.60 9.47
CA THR A 48 29.51 -8.69 8.43
C THR A 48 29.21 -7.61 7.39
N GLY A 49 30.21 -6.77 7.11
CA GLY A 49 30.06 -5.60 6.24
C GLY A 49 29.40 -5.95 4.91
N GLY A 50 28.11 -5.64 4.79
CA GLY A 50 27.34 -5.84 3.57
C GLY A 50 27.78 -4.86 2.50
N SER A 51 27.83 -5.33 1.25
CA SER A 51 27.94 -4.45 0.09
C SER A 51 26.82 -3.42 0.17
N ARG A 52 27.16 -2.14 0.24
CA ARG A 52 26.18 -1.06 0.26
C ARG A 52 25.67 -0.86 -1.16
N ALA A 53 24.35 -0.81 -1.31
CA ALA A 53 23.75 -0.40 -2.57
C ALA A 53 24.32 0.97 -3.00
N THR A 54 24.83 1.03 -4.23
CA THR A 54 25.36 2.27 -4.84
C THR A 54 24.35 2.78 -5.84
N LYS A 55 23.98 4.06 -5.77
CA LYS A 55 23.11 4.67 -6.77
C LYS A 55 23.82 4.70 -8.12
N VAL A 56 23.31 3.96 -9.11
CA VAL A 56 23.87 3.90 -10.46
C VAL A 56 23.24 4.90 -11.44
N GLY A 57 22.03 5.39 -11.16
CA GLY A 57 21.33 6.31 -12.04
C GLY A 57 19.99 6.79 -11.51
N THR A 58 19.26 7.53 -12.35
CA THR A 58 17.86 7.94 -12.11
C THR A 58 17.16 7.95 -13.45
N VAL A 59 16.03 7.25 -13.54
CA VAL A 59 15.14 7.27 -14.70
C VAL A 59 13.94 8.15 -14.34
N VAL A 60 13.56 9.04 -15.24
CA VAL A 60 12.49 10.04 -15.05
C VAL A 60 11.40 9.87 -16.11
N GLY A 61 10.23 10.48 -15.90
CA GLY A 61 9.11 10.44 -16.85
C GLY A 61 7.98 9.49 -16.49
N PHE A 62 8.07 8.81 -15.34
CA PHE A 62 7.01 7.97 -14.78
C PHE A 62 5.88 8.81 -14.16
N LEU A 63 4.68 8.20 -14.07
CA LEU A 63 3.49 8.82 -13.48
C LEU A 63 3.00 8.01 -12.29
N MET A 64 3.42 8.43 -11.09
CA MET A 64 3.24 7.68 -9.83
C MET A 64 3.65 6.20 -9.99
N PRO A 65 4.96 5.95 -10.21
CA PRO A 65 5.45 4.57 -10.28
C PRO A 65 5.27 3.87 -8.94
N GLU A 66 4.92 2.59 -8.97
CA GLU A 66 4.64 1.81 -7.74
C GLU A 66 5.59 0.61 -7.58
N SER A 67 5.74 -0.21 -8.62
CA SER A 67 6.60 -1.40 -8.60
C SER A 67 7.55 -1.43 -9.79
N VAL A 68 8.68 -2.11 -9.60
CA VAL A 68 9.64 -2.47 -10.64
C VAL A 68 9.93 -3.96 -10.58
N LEU A 69 9.90 -4.62 -11.73
CA LEU A 69 10.17 -6.05 -11.87
C LEU A 69 11.22 -6.28 -12.95
N ASP A 70 12.27 -7.01 -12.60
CA ASP A 70 13.24 -7.56 -13.57
C ASP A 70 12.62 -8.70 -14.35
N ASP A 71 12.71 -8.63 -15.67
CA ASP A 71 12.48 -9.76 -16.56
C ASP A 71 13.77 -10.09 -17.31
N SER A 72 14.64 -10.83 -16.62
CA SER A 72 15.90 -11.34 -17.17
C SER A 72 15.77 -12.13 -18.49
N ALA A 73 14.61 -12.70 -18.81
CA ALA A 73 14.40 -13.41 -20.07
C ALA A 73 14.25 -12.45 -21.27
N GLN A 74 13.89 -11.19 -21.02
CA GLN A 74 13.79 -10.14 -22.03
C GLN A 74 14.88 -9.07 -21.89
N ASP A 75 15.68 -9.11 -20.82
CA ASP A 75 16.68 -8.10 -20.46
C ASP A 75 16.06 -6.70 -20.35
N ILE A 76 14.95 -6.61 -19.60
CA ILE A 76 14.20 -5.37 -19.35
C ILE A 76 13.65 -5.34 -17.92
N TYR A 77 13.32 -4.14 -17.47
CA TYR A 77 12.50 -3.89 -16.29
C TYR A 77 11.09 -3.47 -16.70
N PHE A 78 10.09 -4.09 -16.10
CA PHE A 78 8.73 -3.55 -16.09
C PHE A 78 8.56 -2.58 -14.93
N VAL A 79 7.91 -1.44 -15.19
CA VAL A 79 7.56 -0.46 -14.14
C VAL A 79 6.06 -0.18 -14.20
N SER A 80 5.34 -0.40 -13.11
CA SER A 80 3.93 -0.06 -13.02
C SER A 80 3.74 1.43 -12.72
N ASN A 81 2.81 2.07 -13.41
CA ASN A 81 2.49 3.49 -13.26
C ASN A 81 1.00 3.65 -13.00
N ILE A 82 0.66 4.20 -11.84
CA ILE A 82 -0.73 4.38 -11.42
C ILE A 82 -1.45 5.42 -12.29
N ASN A 83 -0.79 6.53 -12.62
CA ASN A 83 -1.37 7.63 -13.42
C ASN A 83 -2.71 8.22 -12.92
N GLY A 84 -2.94 8.27 -11.61
CA GLY A 84 -4.16 8.83 -11.03
C GLY A 84 -4.24 8.57 -9.54
N GLY A 85 -5.45 8.57 -8.97
CA GLY A 85 -5.62 8.16 -7.58
C GLY A 85 -5.27 6.67 -7.39
N PRO A 86 -4.70 6.26 -6.25
CA PRO A 86 -4.27 4.87 -6.03
C PRO A 86 -5.43 3.86 -6.02
N LEU A 87 -6.67 4.34 -5.87
CA LEU A 87 -7.94 3.60 -5.86
C LEU A 87 -8.85 3.97 -7.04
N THR A 88 -8.43 4.87 -7.92
CA THR A 88 -9.27 5.38 -9.00
C THR A 88 -9.33 4.36 -10.13
N LYS A 89 -10.54 4.03 -10.57
CA LYS A 89 -10.80 3.14 -11.72
C LYS A 89 -11.09 3.92 -13.00
N ASP A 90 -10.12 4.69 -13.47
CA ASP A 90 -10.24 5.56 -14.64
C ASP A 90 -9.61 4.96 -15.92
N ASN A 91 -9.12 3.72 -15.83
CA ASN A 91 -8.55 2.97 -16.93
C ASN A 91 -7.41 3.71 -17.66
N ASN A 92 -6.57 4.46 -16.94
CA ASN A 92 -5.49 5.26 -17.53
C ASN A 92 -4.08 4.80 -17.13
N GLY A 93 -3.99 3.78 -16.25
CA GLY A 93 -2.74 3.22 -15.76
C GLY A 93 -1.95 2.53 -16.87
N PHE A 94 -0.65 2.36 -16.68
CA PHE A 94 0.20 1.74 -17.70
C PHE A 94 1.43 1.03 -17.13
N ILE A 95 1.99 0.12 -17.92
CA ILE A 95 3.28 -0.52 -17.67
C ILE A 95 4.32 0.07 -18.62
N THR A 96 5.48 0.46 -18.08
CA THR A 96 6.65 0.91 -18.84
C THR A 96 7.66 -0.23 -18.98
N ARG A 97 8.34 -0.30 -20.12
CA ARG A 97 9.55 -1.12 -20.31
C ARG A 97 10.80 -0.24 -20.27
N VAL A 98 11.78 -0.63 -19.46
CA VAL A 98 13.07 0.07 -19.29
C VAL A 98 14.20 -0.90 -19.55
N ARG A 99 15.23 -0.48 -20.28
CA ARG A 99 16.44 -1.27 -20.54
C ARG A 99 17.40 -1.23 -19.33
N PRO A 100 18.35 -2.17 -19.22
CA PRO A 100 19.33 -2.20 -18.11
C PRO A 100 20.21 -0.96 -17.99
N ASP A 101 20.41 -0.23 -19.08
CA ASP A 101 21.12 1.04 -19.13
C ASP A 101 20.29 2.24 -18.60
N GLY A 102 19.02 2.01 -18.23
CA GLY A 102 18.09 3.03 -17.75
C GLY A 102 17.33 3.75 -18.86
N ALA A 103 17.52 3.40 -20.13
CA ALA A 103 16.74 3.95 -21.22
C ALA A 103 15.30 3.40 -21.20
N ILE A 104 14.31 4.29 -21.37
CA ILE A 104 12.92 3.87 -21.55
C ILE A 104 12.79 3.27 -22.96
N GLU A 105 12.52 1.97 -23.03
CA GLU A 105 12.28 1.29 -24.31
C GLU A 105 10.90 1.66 -24.86
N VAL A 106 9.87 1.50 -24.03
CA VAL A 106 8.49 1.87 -24.35
C VAL A 106 7.81 2.40 -23.10
N LEU A 107 7.49 3.70 -23.09
CA LEU A 107 6.89 4.37 -21.92
C LEU A 107 5.55 3.75 -21.52
N LYS A 108 4.68 3.50 -22.50
CA LYS A 108 3.35 2.91 -22.30
C LYS A 108 3.24 1.61 -23.10
N PHE A 109 3.92 0.57 -22.63
CA PHE A 109 3.93 -0.74 -23.27
C PHE A 109 2.56 -1.43 -23.18
N ILE A 110 1.95 -1.40 -21.98
CA ILE A 110 0.56 -1.80 -21.75
C ILE A 110 -0.15 -0.54 -21.24
N GLU A 111 -1.17 -0.07 -21.95
CA GLU A 111 -1.86 1.20 -21.63
C GLU A 111 -3.36 0.96 -21.46
N GLY A 112 -3.89 1.32 -20.28
CA GLY A 112 -5.32 1.35 -20.02
C GLY A 112 -6.09 2.12 -21.11
N GLY A 113 -7.23 1.57 -21.52
CA GLY A 113 -8.10 2.18 -22.54
C GLY A 113 -7.60 2.03 -23.97
N ARG A 114 -6.47 1.35 -24.22
CA ARG A 114 -5.97 1.05 -25.57
C ARG A 114 -5.88 -0.44 -25.83
N GLY A 115 -6.10 -0.87 -27.07
CA GLY A 115 -5.88 -2.26 -27.47
C GLY A 115 -6.68 -3.30 -26.69
N GLY A 116 -7.86 -2.93 -26.15
CA GLY A 116 -8.67 -3.81 -25.29
C GLY A 116 -8.17 -3.96 -23.85
N VAL A 117 -7.13 -3.22 -23.45
CA VAL A 117 -6.58 -3.24 -22.10
C VAL A 117 -7.51 -2.52 -21.12
N THR A 118 -7.80 -3.20 -20.01
CA THR A 118 -8.31 -2.58 -18.79
C THR A 118 -7.19 -2.56 -17.76
N LEU A 119 -6.75 -1.36 -17.38
CA LEU A 119 -5.70 -1.15 -16.41
C LEU A 119 -5.89 0.21 -15.73
N ASN A 120 -6.16 0.22 -14.43
CA ASN A 120 -6.57 1.42 -13.72
C ASN A 120 -5.41 2.04 -12.94
N ALA A 121 -4.95 1.34 -11.91
CA ALA A 121 -3.93 1.84 -10.99
C ALA A 121 -2.93 0.71 -10.67
N PRO A 122 -2.18 0.22 -11.67
CA PRO A 122 -1.34 -0.98 -11.55
C PRO A 122 -0.29 -0.82 -10.45
N LYS A 123 -0.05 -1.92 -9.72
CA LYS A 123 0.86 -1.96 -8.56
C LYS A 123 1.88 -3.09 -8.70
N GLY A 124 1.86 -4.07 -7.81
CA GLY A 124 2.73 -5.24 -7.86
C GLY A 124 2.65 -6.01 -9.17
N LEU A 125 3.80 -6.61 -9.50
CA LEU A 125 4.08 -7.28 -10.76
C LEU A 125 4.71 -8.63 -10.48
N ALA A 126 4.33 -9.65 -11.24
CA ALA A 126 5.05 -10.91 -11.28
C ALA A 126 5.03 -11.52 -12.68
N VAL A 127 6.09 -12.22 -13.06
CA VAL A 127 6.16 -12.99 -14.31
C VAL A 127 6.12 -14.47 -14.00
N LEU A 128 5.24 -15.21 -14.69
CA LEU A 128 5.18 -16.67 -14.69
C LEU A 128 5.09 -17.16 -16.13
N GLY A 129 6.13 -17.84 -16.61
CA GLY A 129 6.25 -18.18 -18.04
C GLY A 129 6.27 -16.91 -18.90
N ASP A 130 5.45 -16.85 -19.95
CA ASP A 130 5.28 -15.66 -20.79
C ASP A 130 4.16 -14.72 -20.30
N THR A 131 3.63 -14.92 -19.08
CA THR A 131 2.54 -14.11 -18.52
C THR A 131 3.08 -13.10 -17.51
N LEU A 132 2.85 -11.82 -17.78
CA LEU A 132 2.98 -10.74 -16.81
C LEU A 132 1.65 -10.60 -16.05
N TRP A 133 1.69 -10.88 -14.76
CA TRP A 133 0.59 -10.63 -13.82
C TRP A 133 0.75 -9.25 -13.19
N VAL A 134 -0.34 -8.49 -13.21
CA VAL A 134 -0.39 -7.12 -12.68
C VAL A 134 -1.53 -7.02 -11.68
N VAL A 135 -1.21 -6.52 -10.48
CA VAL A 135 -2.21 -6.17 -9.49
C VAL A 135 -2.86 -4.83 -9.87
N ASP A 136 -4.18 -4.80 -9.99
CA ASP A 136 -4.96 -3.63 -10.42
C ASP A 136 -6.18 -3.42 -9.51
N ILE A 137 -5.93 -2.82 -8.33
CA ILE A 137 -6.91 -2.48 -7.27
C ILE A 137 -7.63 -3.69 -6.68
N ASP A 138 -8.54 -4.31 -7.42
CA ASP A 138 -9.37 -5.44 -6.99
C ASP A 138 -9.42 -6.58 -8.01
N ALA A 139 -8.53 -6.51 -9.00
CA ALA A 139 -8.34 -7.55 -9.98
C ALA A 139 -6.85 -7.87 -10.17
N LEU A 140 -6.59 -9.09 -10.61
CA LEU A 140 -5.34 -9.42 -11.30
C LEU A 140 -5.59 -9.32 -12.81
N ARG A 141 -4.64 -8.74 -13.52
CA ARG A 141 -4.62 -8.66 -14.98
C ARG A 141 -3.46 -9.50 -15.50
N ALA A 142 -3.74 -10.38 -16.45
CA ALA A 142 -2.73 -11.17 -17.14
C ALA A 142 -2.49 -10.58 -18.53
N PHE A 143 -1.23 -10.32 -18.85
CA PHE A 143 -0.80 -9.88 -20.17
C PHE A 143 0.31 -10.79 -20.69
N ASN A 144 0.42 -10.92 -22.00
CA ASN A 144 1.60 -11.53 -22.59
C ASN A 144 2.80 -10.59 -22.37
N ALA A 145 3.83 -11.06 -21.67
CA ALA A 145 4.95 -10.22 -21.24
C ALA A 145 5.75 -9.64 -22.42
N ARG A 146 5.73 -10.28 -23.59
CA ARG A 146 6.49 -9.84 -24.78
C ARG A 146 5.72 -8.85 -25.63
N THR A 147 4.40 -9.05 -25.76
CA THR A 147 3.56 -8.29 -26.70
C THR A 147 2.64 -7.28 -26.02
N GLY A 148 2.41 -7.41 -24.71
CA GLY A 148 1.48 -6.57 -23.96
C GLY A 148 0.00 -6.89 -24.20
N VAL A 149 -0.30 -7.90 -25.02
CA VAL A 149 -1.67 -8.31 -25.33
C VAL A 149 -2.36 -8.84 -24.07
N PRO A 150 -3.58 -8.38 -23.74
CA PRO A 150 -4.35 -8.91 -22.62
C PRO A 150 -4.69 -10.39 -22.84
N ILE A 151 -4.45 -11.20 -21.81
CA ILE A 151 -4.74 -12.65 -21.81
C ILE A 151 -6.02 -12.92 -21.03
N ASP A 152 -6.08 -12.48 -19.77
CA ASP A 152 -7.19 -12.77 -18.86
C ASP A 152 -7.27 -11.74 -17.72
N SER A 153 -8.34 -11.78 -16.94
CA SER A 153 -8.48 -11.02 -15.71
C SER A 153 -9.23 -11.80 -14.63
N VAL A 154 -8.59 -11.93 -13.47
CA VAL A 154 -9.19 -12.53 -12.28
C VAL A 154 -9.74 -11.41 -11.41
N LYS A 155 -11.06 -11.31 -11.33
CA LYS A 155 -11.74 -10.37 -10.42
C LYS A 155 -11.80 -10.94 -9.01
N LEU A 156 -11.42 -10.14 -8.04
CA LEU A 156 -11.42 -10.50 -6.62
C LEU A 156 -12.36 -9.60 -5.80
N ASP A 157 -13.03 -8.66 -6.45
CA ASP A 157 -14.03 -7.75 -5.88
C ASP A 157 -15.17 -8.50 -5.17
N SER A 158 -15.63 -9.62 -5.74
CA SER A 158 -16.64 -10.48 -5.12
C SER A 158 -16.18 -11.15 -3.82
N LEU A 159 -14.87 -11.19 -3.57
CA LEU A 159 -14.27 -11.67 -2.33
C LEU A 159 -13.99 -10.54 -1.33
N GLY A 160 -14.39 -9.30 -1.66
CA GLY A 160 -14.15 -8.12 -0.83
C GLY A 160 -12.77 -7.49 -1.02
N ALA A 161 -12.04 -7.84 -2.10
CA ALA A 161 -10.81 -7.13 -2.42
C ALA A 161 -11.10 -5.67 -2.77
N VAL A 162 -10.38 -4.74 -2.15
CA VAL A 162 -10.58 -3.29 -2.34
C VAL A 162 -9.28 -2.54 -2.63
N PHE A 163 -8.13 -3.09 -2.26
CA PHE A 163 -6.84 -2.44 -2.40
C PHE A 163 -5.68 -3.46 -2.38
N LEU A 164 -5.64 -4.29 -3.41
CA LEU A 164 -4.53 -5.19 -3.65
C LEU A 164 -3.28 -4.37 -4.01
N THR A 165 -2.16 -4.70 -3.38
CA THR A 165 -0.89 -3.97 -3.56
C THR A 165 0.18 -4.80 -4.24
N ASP A 166 0.31 -6.09 -3.90
CA ASP A 166 1.42 -6.89 -4.36
C ASP A 166 1.04 -8.35 -4.66
N ILE A 167 1.90 -9.03 -5.41
CA ILE A 167 1.75 -10.43 -5.82
C ILE A 167 3.10 -11.15 -5.78
N ALA A 168 3.09 -12.41 -5.35
CA ALA A 168 4.24 -13.29 -5.39
C ALA A 168 3.85 -14.64 -6.01
N ILE A 169 4.82 -15.27 -6.67
CA ILE A 169 4.67 -16.62 -7.23
C ILE A 169 5.36 -17.60 -6.28
N ALA A 170 4.61 -18.57 -5.76
CA ALA A 170 5.18 -19.66 -5.00
C ALA A 170 5.90 -20.66 -5.93
N PRO A 171 6.98 -21.31 -5.48
CA PRO A 171 7.50 -22.50 -6.15
C PRO A 171 6.42 -23.58 -6.23
N ASN A 172 6.49 -24.39 -7.28
CA ASN A 172 5.66 -25.60 -7.41
C ASN A 172 6.09 -26.69 -6.41
#